data_AF-A0A9E5VRI1-F1
#
_entry.id   AF-A0A9E5VRI1-F1
#
_cell.length_a   1.000
_cell.length_b   1.000
_cell.length_c   1.000
_cell.angle_alpha   90.00
_cell.angle_beta   90.00
_cell.angle_gamma   90.00
#
_symmetry.space_group_name_H-M   'P 1'
#
loop_
_entity.id
_entity.type
_entity.pdbx_description
1 polymer ?
#
loop_
_entity_poly.entity_id
_entity_poly.type
_entity_poly.pdbx_seq_one_letter_code
_entity_poly.pdbx_strand_id
1 'polypeptide(L)'
;MGLIIILLVLVFAAVSCIVEIPKLLRENLIKELWVFSLLLALGVGLSILRTFKLDIGNPSDLFAWIYSPFESVIELLLKKG
;
A
#
# COMPACT_ATOMS: atom_id res chain seq x y z
N MET A 1 -18.42 6.00 10.80
CA MET A 1 -16.99 6.38 10.66
C MET A 1 -16.37 5.84 9.36
N GLY A 2 -16.51 4.55 9.04
CA GLY A 2 -15.94 3.96 7.81
C GLY A 2 -16.36 4.63 6.49
N LEU A 3 -17.65 4.97 6.32
CA LEU A 3 -18.14 5.64 5.11
C LEU A 3 -17.46 6.99 4.84
N ILE A 4 -17.15 7.75 5.89
CA ILE A 4 -16.47 9.05 5.78
C ILE A 4 -15.03 8.83 5.28
N ILE A 5 -14.36 7.78 5.77
CA ILE A 5 -13.00 7.42 5.34
C ILE A 5 -13.00 7.03 3.86
N ILE A 6 -13.95 6.18 3.44
CA ILE A 6 -14.07 5.78 2.03
C ILE A 6 -14.30 6.99 1.13
N LEU A 7 -15.19 7.90 1.54
CA LEU A 7 -15.45 9.13 0.78
C LEU A 7 -14.19 9.99 0.66
N LEU A 8 -13.44 10.17 1.76
CA LEU A 8 -12.20 10.96 1.74
C LEU A 8 -11.15 10.36 0.81
N VAL A 9 -10.99 9.04 0.85
CA VAL A 9 -10.04 8.30 0.01
C VAL A 9 -10.43 8.40 -1.47
N LEU A 10 -11.71 8.29 -1.79
CA LEU A 10 -12.20 8.46 -3.16
C LEU A 10 -12.01 9.89 -3.68
N VAL A 11 -12.26 10.90 -2.85
CA VAL A 11 -12.02 12.30 -3.21
C VAL A 11 -10.52 12.53 -3.45
N PHE A 12 -9.66 12.04 -2.56
CA PHE A 12 -8.21 12.11 -2.74
C PHE A 12 -7.77 11.45 -4.05
N ALA A 13 -8.23 10.23 -4.32
CA ALA A 13 -7.90 9.50 -5.53
C ALA A 13 -8.37 10.25 -6.80
N ALA A 14 -9.58 10.82 -6.78
CA ALA A 14 -10.10 11.60 -7.88
C ALA A 14 -9.25 12.86 -8.14
N VAL A 15 -8.85 13.58 -7.09
CA VAL A 15 -7.97 14.75 -7.21
C VAL A 15 -6.61 14.36 -7.78
N SER A 16 -5.98 13.30 -7.26
CA SER A 16 -4.71 12.79 -7.80
C SER A 16 -4.83 12.44 -9.28
N CYS A 17 -5.88 11.74 -9.69
CA CYS A 17 -6.14 11.43 -11.10
C CYS A 17 -6.26 12.68 -11.98
N ILE A 18 -7.00 13.69 -11.52
CA ILE A 18 -7.19 14.94 -12.28
C ILE A 18 -5.87 15.71 -12.44
N VAL A 19 -4.95 15.63 -11.48
CA VAL A 19 -3.67 16.34 -11.54
C VAL A 19 -2.64 15.55 -12.34
N GLU A 20 -2.49 14.25 -12.09
CA GLU A 20 -1.37 13.45 -12.61
C GLU A 20 -1.66 12.81 -13.96
N ILE A 21 -2.87 12.28 -14.20
CA ILE A 21 -3.21 11.63 -15.49
C ILE A 21 -3.01 12.57 -16.69
N PRO A 22 -3.52 13.82 -16.71
CA PRO A 22 -3.31 14.69 -17.87
C PRO A 22 -1.85 15.08 -18.04
N LYS A 23 -1.08 15.20 -16.95
CA LYS A 23 0.36 15.45 -17.02
C LYS A 23 1.09 14.28 -17.68
N LEU A 24 0.82 13.06 -17.22
CA LEU A 24 1.44 11.82 -17.74
C LEU A 24 1.04 11.54 -19.20
N LEU A 25 -0.21 11.79 -19.57
CA LEU A 25 -0.67 11.66 -20.96
C LEU A 25 -0.02 12.69 -21.88
N ARG A 26 0.14 13.95 -21.45
CA ARG A 26 0.80 14.99 -22.26
C ARG A 26 2.26 14.65 -22.55
N GLU A 27 2.96 14.03 -21.61
CA GLU A 27 4.35 13.62 -21.76
C GLU A 27 4.51 12.22 -22.39
N ASN A 28 3.41 11.56 -22.80
CA ASN A 28 3.40 10.18 -23.33
C ASN A 28 4.05 9.14 -22.39
N LEU A 29 3.97 9.38 -21.08
CA LEU A 29 4.55 8.55 -20.03
C LEU A 29 3.61 7.40 -19.65
N ILE A 30 3.41 6.47 -20.60
CA ILE A 30 2.45 5.37 -20.45
C ILE A 30 2.89 4.37 -19.37
N LYS A 31 4.19 4.12 -19.21
CA LYS A 31 4.71 3.21 -18.16
C LYS A 31 4.45 3.77 -16.77
N GLU A 32 4.68 5.07 -16.60
CA GLU A 32 4.45 5.82 -15.37
C GLU A 32 2.95 5.87 -15.05
N LEU A 33 2.10 6.05 -16.06
CA LEU A 33 0.64 5.98 -15.91
C LEU A 33 0.18 4.61 -15.39
N TRP A 34 0.78 3.52 -15.87
CA TRP A 34 0.53 2.17 -15.36
C TRP A 34 0.95 2.01 -13.90
N VAL A 35 2.16 2.46 -13.55
CA VAL A 35 2.67 2.38 -12.17
C VAL A 35 1.80 3.22 -11.22
N PHE A 36 1.48 4.46 -11.61
CA PHE A 36 0.59 5.35 -10.86
C PHE A 36 -0.78 4.69 -10.62
N SER A 37 -1.41 4.19 -11.67
CA SER A 37 -2.74 3.59 -11.59
C SER A 37 -2.74 2.35 -10.69
N LEU A 38 -1.72 1.50 -10.79
CA LEU A 38 -1.57 0.32 -9.94
C LEU A 38 -1.40 0.72 -8.47
N LEU A 39 -0.53 1.69 -8.19
CA LEU A 39 -0.25 2.14 -6.84
C LEU A 39 -1.47 2.81 -6.20
N LEU A 40 -2.20 3.63 -6.97
CA LEU A 40 -3.43 4.26 -6.53
C LEU A 40 -4.53 3.23 -6.25
N ALA A 41 -4.72 2.26 -7.16
CA ALA A 41 -5.69 1.19 -6.99
C ALA A 41 -5.38 0.35 -5.74
N LEU A 42 -4.11 0.04 -5.49
CA LEU A 42 -3.69 -0.67 -4.27
C LEU A 42 -3.97 0.16 -3.02
N GLY A 43 -3.61 1.44 -3.00
CA GLY A 43 -3.85 2.31 -1.85
C GLY A 43 -5.34 2.49 -1.52
N VAL A 44 -6.17 2.72 -2.54
CA VAL A 44 -7.63 2.82 -2.40
C VAL A 44 -8.23 1.47 -1.97
N GLY A 45 -7.85 0.39 -2.65
CA GLY A 45 -8.31 -0.96 -2.35
C GLY A 45 -8.01 -1.36 -0.90
N LEU A 46 -6.77 -1.19 -0.44
CA LEU A 46 -6.36 -1.46 0.94
C LEU A 46 -7.14 -0.62 1.96
N SER A 47 -7.38 0.66 1.65
CA SER A 47 -8.13 1.57 2.54
C SER A 47 -9.59 1.14 2.70
N ILE A 48 -10.22 0.71 1.60
CA ILE A 48 -11.58 0.18 1.61
C ILE A 48 -11.61 -1.15 2.37
N LEU A 49 -10.69 -2.07 2.04
CA LEU A 49 -10.63 -3.41 2.63
C LEU A 49 -10.42 -3.34 4.15
N ARG A 50 -9.58 -2.41 4.63
CA ARG A 50 -9.41 -2.10 6.06
C ARG A 50 -10.69 -1.58 6.71
N THR A 51 -11.49 -0.79 5.99
CA THR A 51 -12.77 -0.26 6.50
C THR A 51 -13.80 -1.36 6.72
N PHE A 52 -13.79 -2.40 5.90
CA PHE A 52 -14.66 -3.56 6.05
C PHE A 52 -14.24 -4.50 7.20
N LYS A 53 -13.17 -4.18 7.94
CA LYS A 53 -12.58 -5.04 8.97
C LYS A 53 -12.36 -6.48 8.48
N LEU A 54 -12.13 -6.65 7.18
CA LEU A 54 -11.57 -7.89 6.70
C LEU A 54 -10.19 -7.96 7.35
N ASP A 55 -9.95 -9.04 8.11
CA ASP A 55 -8.66 -9.39 8.69
C ASP A 55 -7.70 -9.71 7.53
N ILE A 56 -7.29 -8.65 6.83
CA ILE A 56 -6.02 -8.61 6.15
C ILE A 56 -5.06 -8.69 7.32
N GLY A 57 -4.51 -9.89 7.57
CA GLY A 57 -3.53 -10.11 8.62
C GLY A 57 -2.58 -8.92 8.70
N ASN A 58 -2.27 -8.47 9.91
CA ASN A 58 -1.61 -7.20 10.12
C ASN A 58 -0.36 -7.17 9.22
N PRO A 59 -0.05 -6.07 8.50
CA PRO A 59 1.20 -5.98 7.75
C PRO A 59 2.39 -6.34 8.65
N SER A 60 2.32 -6.05 9.95
CA SER A 60 3.27 -6.51 10.96
C SER A 60 3.42 -8.03 11.05
N ASP A 61 2.37 -8.82 10.87
CA ASP A 61 2.41 -10.28 10.86
C ASP A 61 3.12 -10.79 9.59
N LEU A 62 2.89 -10.11 8.47
CA LEU A 62 3.56 -10.37 7.19
C LEU A 62 5.06 -10.06 7.31
N PHE A 63 5.41 -8.92 7.92
CA PHE A 63 6.79 -8.59 8.25
C PHE A 63 7.39 -9.58 9.26
N ALA A 64 6.65 -9.98 10.29
CA ALA A 64 7.11 -10.98 11.26
C ALA A 64 7.44 -12.31 10.60
N TRP A 65 6.63 -12.76 9.62
CA TRP A 65 6.93 -13.95 8.83
C TRP A 65 8.20 -13.80 7.98
N ILE A 66 8.39 -12.64 7.33
CA ILE A 66 9.60 -12.33 6.54
C ILE A 66 10.85 -12.28 7.42
N TYR A 67 10.74 -11.74 8.64
CA TYR A 67 11.86 -11.55 9.56
C TYR A 67 12.10 -12.72 10.51
N SER A 68 11.16 -13.65 10.67
CA SER A 68 11.32 -14.89 11.45
C SER A 68 12.63 -15.66 11.19
N PRO A 69 13.11 -15.85 9.93
CA PRO A 69 14.40 -16.50 9.71
C PRO A 69 15.60 -15.69 10.26
N PHE A 70 15.51 -14.36 10.31
CA PHE A 70 16.56 -13.51 10.89
C PHE A 70 16.66 -13.62 12.41
N GLU A 71 15.55 -13.90 13.10
CA GLU A 71 15.56 -14.08 14.56
C GLU A 71 16.52 -15.21 14.96
N SER A 72 16.46 -16.34 14.24
CA SER A 72 17.37 -17.46 14.47
C SER A 72 18.85 -17.12 14.24
N VAL A 73 19.14 -16.26 13.26
CA VAL A 73 20.51 -15.80 12.96
C VAL A 73 21.02 -14.88 14.06
N ILE A 74 20.17 -13.97 14.54
CA ILE A 74 20.49 -13.03 15.62
C ILE A 74 20.72 -13.78 16.93
N GLU A 75 19.89 -14.77 17.26
CA GLU A 75 20.09 -15.64 18.43
C GLU A 75 21.40 -16.43 18.36
N LEU A 76 21.74 -16.97 17.19
CA LEU A 76 23.01 -17.69 16.96
C LEU A 76 24.23 -16.78 17.13
N LEU A 77 24.14 -15.52 16.72
CA LEU A 77 25.22 -14.54 16.87
C LEU A 77 25.37 -14.07 18.32
N LEU A 78 24.27 -13.81 19.03
CA LEU A 78 24.29 -13.41 20.44
C LEU A 78 24.78 -14.51 21.38
N LYS A 79 24.49 -15.79 21.06
CA LYS A 79 24.90 -16.94 21.89
C LYS A 79 26.37 -17.32 21.72
N LYS A 80 27.06 -16.76 20.73
CA LYS A 80 28.46 -17.10 20.39
C LYS A 80 29.46 -16.01 20.82
N GLY A 81 28.98 -14.88 21.35
CA GLY A 81 29.78 -13.78 21.89
C GLY A 81 29.88 -13.78 23.41
#